data_AF-A0A0C9Z3C0-F1
#
_entry.id   AF-A0A0C9Z3C0-F1
#
_cell.length_a   1.000
_cell.length_b   1.000
_cell.length_c   1.000
_cell.angle_alpha   90.00
_cell.angle_beta   90.00
_cell.angle_gamma   90.00
#
_symmetry.space_group_name_H-M   'P 1'
#
loop_
_entity.id
_entity.type
_entity.pdbx_description
1 polymer ?
#
loop_
_entity_poly.entity_id
_entity_poly.type
_entity_poly.pdbx_seq_one_letter_code
_entity_poly.pdbx_strand_id
1 'polypeptide(L)'
;KWADLLENLKALLDSGGIRDVGAGCVAALECVRASRQIFPNQEKRPHVVQLFPTLVTIATGMLNTPPSSAQEIPTMLHPILKTYNSSIFVNLSAHQQSPESLVPWGSLFFQIVNPSIPPEALPADEEREHREWWKAKK
;
A
#
# COMPACT_ATOMS: atom_id res chain seq x y z
N LYS A 1 22.26 -13.84 -1.78
CA LYS A 1 21.34 -13.89 -2.94
C LYS A 1 19.92 -13.97 -2.40
N TRP A 2 19.02 -13.08 -2.82
CA TRP A 2 17.59 -13.09 -2.48
C TRP A 2 16.81 -13.52 -3.74
N ALA A 3 17.07 -14.74 -4.23
CA ALA A 3 16.55 -15.16 -5.54
C ALA A 3 15.01 -15.22 -5.55
N ASP A 4 14.43 -15.76 -4.48
CA ASP A 4 12.99 -16.09 -4.45
C ASP A 4 12.17 -15.08 -3.65
N LEU A 5 12.76 -13.97 -3.19
CA LEU A 5 12.05 -12.99 -2.37
C LEU A 5 10.78 -12.49 -3.06
N LEU A 6 10.91 -12.06 -4.31
CA LEU A 6 9.79 -11.46 -5.05
C LEU A 6 8.68 -12.47 -5.27
N GLU A 7 9.03 -13.74 -5.50
CA GLU A 7 8.05 -14.82 -5.68
C GLU A 7 7.34 -15.14 -4.36
N ASN A 8 8.09 -15.24 -3.26
CA ASN A 8 7.51 -15.44 -1.93
C ASN A 8 6.60 -14.29 -1.50
N LEU A 9 6.97 -13.04 -1.83
CA LEU A 9 6.12 -11.87 -1.58
C LEU A 9 4.82 -11.92 -2.38
N LYS A 10 4.89 -12.27 -3.67
CA LYS A 10 3.69 -12.45 -4.50
C LYS A 10 2.79 -13.54 -3.92
N ALA A 11 3.37 -14.68 -3.54
CA ALA A 11 2.61 -15.76 -2.93
C ALA A 11 1.90 -15.34 -1.63
N LEU A 12 2.54 -14.53 -0.78
CA LEU A 12 1.91 -13.97 0.42
C LEU A 12 0.76 -13.01 0.08
N LEU A 13 0.97 -12.11 -0.88
CA LEU A 13 -0.04 -11.15 -1.32
C LEU A 13 -1.25 -11.82 -2.00
N ASP A 14 -1.04 -12.96 -2.66
CA ASP A 14 -2.06 -13.71 -3.39
C ASP A 14 -2.70 -14.85 -2.57
N SER A 15 -2.24 -15.06 -1.34
CA SER A 15 -2.60 -16.21 -0.47
C SER A 15 -4.09 -16.28 -0.07
N GLY A 16 -4.86 -15.20 -0.24
CA GLY A 16 -6.25 -15.08 0.19
C GLY A 16 -6.47 -15.02 1.71
N GLY A 17 -5.44 -15.33 2.51
CA GLY A 17 -5.48 -15.26 3.97
C GLY A 17 -5.11 -13.86 4.47
N ILE A 18 -5.97 -13.25 5.27
CA ILE A 18 -5.80 -11.85 5.71
C ILE A 18 -4.45 -11.59 6.41
N ARG A 19 -4.00 -12.54 7.23
CA ARG A 19 -2.70 -12.45 7.93
C ARG A 19 -1.51 -12.52 6.97
N ASP A 20 -1.61 -13.38 5.96
CA ASP A 20 -0.55 -13.62 4.99
C ASP A 20 -0.44 -12.44 4.03
N VAL A 21 -1.59 -11.89 3.59
CA VAL A 21 -1.68 -10.65 2.84
C VAL A 21 -1.10 -9.48 3.64
N GLY A 22 -1.45 -9.36 4.93
CA GLY A 22 -0.91 -8.34 5.82
C GLY A 22 0.61 -8.44 5.98
N ALA A 23 1.13 -9.65 6.19
CA ALA A 23 2.57 -9.90 6.23
C ALA A 23 3.26 -9.54 4.90
N GLY A 24 2.63 -9.88 3.77
CA GLY A 24 3.07 -9.49 2.43
C GLY A 24 3.16 -7.97 2.25
N CYS A 25 2.17 -7.21 2.75
CA CYS A 25 2.16 -5.75 2.68
C CYS A 25 3.31 -5.13 3.48
N VAL A 26 3.54 -5.61 4.71
CA VAL A 26 4.67 -5.16 5.56
C VAL A 26 6.00 -5.50 4.91
N ALA A 27 6.15 -6.73 4.42
CA ALA A 27 7.40 -7.17 3.81
C ALA A 27 7.69 -6.42 2.49
N ALA A 28 6.67 -6.09 1.69
CA ALA A 28 6.81 -5.24 0.50
C ALA A 28 7.33 -3.83 0.86
N LEU A 29 6.78 -3.20 1.91
CA LEU A 29 7.25 -1.91 2.40
C LEU A 29 8.73 -1.96 2.79
N GLU A 30 9.11 -2.94 3.60
CA GLU A 30 10.49 -3.07 4.06
C GLU A 30 11.46 -3.40 2.92
N CYS A 31 11.02 -4.15 1.91
CA CYS A 31 11.81 -4.38 0.70
C CYS A 31 12.07 -3.08 -0.08
N VAL A 32 11.06 -2.22 -0.24
CA VAL A 32 11.24 -0.91 -0.89
C VAL A 32 12.20 -0.04 -0.07
N ARG A 33 12.03 0.03 1.26
CA ARG A 33 12.89 0.83 2.15
C ARG A 33 14.33 0.33 2.14
N ALA A 34 14.54 -0.98 2.24
CA ALA A 34 15.85 -1.60 2.19
C ALA A 34 16.51 -1.38 0.82
N SER A 35 15.75 -1.53 -0.27
CA SER A 35 16.27 -1.31 -1.62
C SER A 35 16.84 0.09 -1.81
N ARG A 36 16.24 1.10 -1.18
CA ARG A 36 16.72 2.49 -1.22
C ARG A 36 18.05 2.67 -0.49
N GLN A 37 18.23 1.99 0.64
CA GLN A 37 19.45 2.08 1.45
C GLN A 37 20.61 1.32 0.80
N ILE A 38 20.31 0.15 0.24
CA ILE A 38 21.30 -0.75 -0.36
C ILE A 38 21.69 -0.28 -1.77
N PHE A 39 20.73 0.23 -2.54
CA PHE A 39 20.93 0.66 -3.93
C PHE A 39 20.62 2.16 -4.08
N PRO A 40 21.61 3.03 -3.84
CA PRO A 40 21.43 4.47 -3.98
C PRO A 40 21.09 4.86 -5.42
N ASN A 41 21.67 4.17 -6.41
CA ASN A 41 21.25 4.29 -7.81
C ASN A 41 19.94 3.53 -8.04
N GLN A 42 18.91 4.28 -8.45
CA GLN A 42 17.57 3.79 -8.70
C GLN A 42 17.50 2.72 -9.80
N GLU A 43 18.33 2.81 -10.83
CA GLU A 43 18.36 1.81 -11.91
C GLU A 43 18.85 0.43 -11.45
N LYS A 44 19.60 0.41 -10.33
CA LYS A 44 20.14 -0.82 -9.73
C LYS A 44 19.22 -1.38 -8.65
N ARG A 45 18.10 -0.71 -8.33
CA ARG A 45 17.16 -1.21 -7.33
C ARG A 45 16.50 -2.49 -7.85
N PRO A 46 16.33 -3.51 -7.00
CA PRO A 46 15.57 -4.70 -7.35
C PRO A 46 14.17 -4.32 -7.86
N HIS A 47 13.61 -5.15 -8.73
CA HIS A 47 12.30 -4.95 -9.37
C HIS A 47 11.11 -5.10 -8.39
N VAL A 48 11.23 -4.62 -7.16
CA VAL A 48 10.17 -4.60 -6.13
C VAL A 48 8.96 -3.79 -6.63
N VAL A 49 9.15 -2.86 -7.57
CA VAL A 49 8.06 -2.14 -8.27
C VAL A 49 7.09 -3.07 -9.00
N GLN A 50 7.49 -4.31 -9.34
CA GLN A 50 6.58 -5.31 -9.92
C GLN A 50 5.45 -5.72 -8.98
N LEU A 51 5.57 -5.46 -7.67
CA LEU A 51 4.52 -5.73 -6.70
C LEU A 51 3.43 -4.65 -6.69
N PHE A 52 3.69 -3.48 -7.29
CA PHE A 52 2.80 -2.32 -7.17
C PHE A 52 1.40 -2.56 -7.73
N PRO A 53 1.22 -3.20 -8.90
CA PRO A 53 -0.12 -3.51 -9.39
C PRO A 53 -0.93 -4.34 -8.39
N THR A 54 -0.33 -5.39 -7.82
CA THR A 54 -0.98 -6.24 -6.80
C THR A 54 -1.36 -5.44 -5.56
N LEU A 55 -0.47 -4.57 -5.06
CA LEU A 55 -0.74 -3.72 -3.90
C LEU A 55 -1.90 -2.75 -4.14
N VAL A 56 -1.98 -2.14 -5.34
CA VAL A 56 -3.10 -1.25 -5.71
C VAL A 56 -4.41 -2.03 -5.79
N THR A 57 -4.40 -3.23 -6.40
CA THR A 57 -5.57 -4.10 -6.49
C THR A 57 -6.08 -4.47 -5.09
N ILE A 58 -5.20 -4.87 -4.19
CA ILE A 58 -5.53 -5.22 -2.81
C ILE A 58 -6.14 -4.01 -2.08
N ALA A 59 -5.49 -2.85 -2.12
CA ALA A 59 -5.98 -1.65 -1.46
C ALA A 59 -7.33 -1.19 -2.02
N THR A 60 -7.53 -1.25 -3.33
CA THR A 60 -8.81 -0.90 -3.97
C THR A 60 -9.91 -1.87 -3.55
N GLY A 61 -9.63 -3.17 -3.46
CA GLY A 61 -10.58 -4.16 -2.94
C GLY A 61 -10.97 -3.89 -1.48
N MET A 62 -10.00 -3.52 -0.64
CA MET A 62 -10.25 -3.15 0.75
C MET A 62 -11.17 -1.93 0.88
N LEU A 63 -11.02 -0.91 0.04
CA LEU A 63 -11.89 0.28 0.05
C LEU A 63 -13.34 -0.02 -0.34
N ASN A 64 -13.55 -1.04 -1.17
CA ASN A 64 -14.88 -1.47 -1.60
C ASN A 64 -15.54 -2.45 -0.61
N THR A 65 -14.84 -2.84 0.46
CA THR A 65 -15.34 -3.78 1.47
C THR A 65 -16.14 -3.04 2.56
N PRO A 66 -17.36 -3.50 2.94
CA PRO A 66 -18.18 -2.82 3.92
C PRO A 66 -17.49 -2.65 5.30
N PRO A 67 -17.68 -1.50 5.98
CA PRO A 67 -16.94 -1.13 7.19
C PRO A 67 -17.19 -2.04 8.41
N SER A 68 -18.23 -2.88 8.39
CA SER A 68 -18.57 -3.80 9.48
C SER A 68 -17.68 -5.06 9.56
N SER A 69 -16.77 -5.26 8.60
CA SER A 69 -16.15 -6.58 8.39
C SER A 69 -14.66 -6.69 8.72
N ALA A 70 -13.89 -5.61 8.89
CA ALA A 70 -12.45 -5.79 9.11
C ALA A 70 -11.77 -4.60 9.80
N GLN A 71 -11.55 -4.76 11.11
CA GLN A 71 -10.62 -3.95 11.90
C GLN A 71 -9.18 -4.01 11.33
N GLU A 72 -8.87 -5.02 10.51
CA GLU A 72 -7.57 -5.26 9.88
C GLU A 72 -7.37 -4.54 8.54
N ILE A 73 -8.41 -3.92 7.94
CA ILE A 73 -8.26 -3.19 6.67
C ILE A 73 -7.28 -2.01 6.81
N PRO A 74 -7.41 -1.12 7.82
CA PRO A 74 -6.52 0.03 7.94
C PRO A 74 -5.06 -0.35 8.23
N THR A 75 -4.82 -1.46 8.96
CA THR A 75 -3.45 -1.94 9.26
C THR A 75 -2.71 -2.41 8.00
N MET A 76 -3.43 -2.88 6.98
CA MET A 76 -2.85 -3.26 5.68
C MET A 76 -2.82 -2.10 4.69
N LEU A 77 -3.82 -1.21 4.72
CA LEU A 77 -3.87 -0.05 3.83
C LEU A 77 -2.68 0.89 4.07
N HIS A 78 -2.34 1.18 5.32
CA HIS A 78 -1.22 2.07 5.66
C HIS A 78 0.14 1.60 5.08
N PRO A 79 0.61 0.34 5.27
CA PRO A 79 1.86 -0.11 4.67
C PRO A 79 1.82 -0.10 3.13
N ILE A 80 0.67 -0.34 2.49
CA ILE A 80 0.53 -0.22 1.02
C ILE A 80 0.82 1.21 0.56
N LEU A 81 0.19 2.22 1.16
CA LEU A 81 0.40 3.63 0.80
C LEU A 81 1.83 4.08 1.11
N LYS A 82 2.36 3.66 2.27
CA LYS A 82 3.76 3.88 2.65
C LYS A 82 4.73 3.29 1.65
N THR A 83 4.40 2.15 1.03
CA THR A 83 5.26 1.50 0.03
C THR A 83 5.43 2.40 -1.18
N TYR A 84 4.34 2.93 -1.74
CA TYR A 84 4.40 3.86 -2.85
C TYR A 84 5.12 5.15 -2.47
N ASN A 85 4.75 5.79 -1.35
CA ASN A 85 5.38 7.02 -0.89
C ASN A 85 6.90 6.85 -0.70
N SER A 86 7.34 5.76 -0.06
CA SER A 86 8.76 5.44 0.14
C SER A 86 9.52 5.25 -1.17
N SER A 87 8.85 4.77 -2.22
CA SER A 87 9.47 4.55 -3.53
C SER A 87 9.69 5.83 -4.34
N ILE A 88 8.83 6.85 -4.15
CA ILE A 88 8.90 8.14 -4.87
C ILE A 88 9.68 9.21 -4.13
N PHE A 89 10.08 8.96 -2.87
CA PHE A 89 10.70 9.95 -1.98
C PHE A 89 11.93 10.66 -2.57
N VAL A 90 12.71 9.97 -3.41
CA VAL A 90 13.91 10.56 -4.04
C VAL A 90 13.59 11.04 -5.46
N ASN A 91 13.03 10.17 -6.30
CA ASN A 91 12.60 10.43 -7.67
C ASN A 91 11.61 9.34 -8.11
N LEU A 92 10.71 9.67 -9.04
CA LEU A 92 9.84 8.70 -9.71
C LEU A 92 10.64 7.90 -10.75
N SER A 93 10.56 6.56 -10.73
CA SER A 93 11.13 5.74 -11.82
C SER A 93 10.33 5.92 -13.11
N ALA A 94 10.92 5.58 -14.27
CA ALA A 94 10.21 5.60 -15.55
C ALA A 94 8.91 4.77 -15.52
N HIS A 95 8.92 3.61 -14.86
CA HIS A 95 7.72 2.80 -14.63
C HIS A 95 6.65 3.56 -13.84
N GLN A 96 7.04 4.28 -12.78
CA GLN A 96 6.08 5.02 -11.95
C GLN A 96 5.56 6.29 -12.62
N GLN A 97 6.29 6.83 -13.59
CA GLN A 97 5.83 7.94 -14.43
C GLN A 97 4.86 7.47 -15.51
N SER A 98 4.83 6.17 -15.83
CA SER A 98 3.95 5.63 -16.86
C SER A 98 2.48 5.72 -16.43
N PRO A 99 1.53 5.94 -17.36
CA PRO A 99 0.11 5.99 -17.04
C PRO A 99 -0.39 4.72 -16.35
N GLU A 100 0.19 3.56 -16.70
CA GLU A 100 -0.17 2.25 -16.16
C GLU A 100 0.14 2.14 -14.66
N SER A 101 1.12 2.89 -14.16
CA SER A 101 1.40 2.98 -12.73
C SER A 101 0.72 4.21 -12.11
N LEU A 102 0.85 5.37 -12.73
CA LEU A 102 0.48 6.64 -12.11
C LEU A 102 -1.03 6.80 -11.93
N VAL A 103 -1.84 6.34 -12.90
CA VAL A 103 -3.30 6.48 -12.85
C VAL A 103 -3.92 5.61 -11.75
N PRO A 104 -3.64 4.30 -11.64
CA PRO A 104 -4.21 3.48 -10.57
C PRO A 104 -3.87 3.97 -9.16
N TRP A 105 -2.60 4.36 -8.92
CA TRP A 105 -2.19 4.93 -7.64
C TRP A 105 -2.88 6.28 -7.37
N GLY A 106 -2.96 7.15 -8.37
CA GLY A 106 -3.67 8.43 -8.25
C GLY A 106 -5.14 8.24 -7.87
N SER A 107 -5.86 7.36 -8.58
CA SER A 107 -7.25 7.01 -8.26
C SER A 107 -7.42 6.45 -6.86
N LEU A 108 -6.50 5.57 -6.42
CA LEU A 108 -6.50 5.03 -5.07
C LEU A 108 -6.35 6.14 -4.01
N PHE A 109 -5.39 7.05 -4.17
CA PHE A 109 -5.21 8.16 -3.24
C PHE A 109 -6.44 9.07 -3.17
N PHE A 110 -7.08 9.36 -4.31
CA PHE A 110 -8.31 10.15 -4.32
C PHE A 110 -9.45 9.47 -3.55
N GLN A 111 -9.63 8.16 -3.69
CA GLN A 111 -10.65 7.41 -2.96
C GLN A 111 -10.40 7.43 -1.44
N ILE A 112 -9.14 7.36 -1.02
CA ILE A 112 -8.75 7.36 0.41
C ILE A 112 -8.93 8.74 1.05
N VAL A 113 -8.58 9.80 0.32
CA VAL A 113 -8.69 11.18 0.82
C VAL A 113 -10.14 11.66 0.86
N ASN A 114 -10.97 11.17 -0.08
CA ASN A 114 -12.38 11.50 -0.21
C ASN A 114 -13.31 10.34 0.22
N PRO A 115 -13.30 9.91 1.50
CA PRO A 115 -14.28 8.95 1.95
C PRO A 115 -15.63 9.65 2.06
N SER A 116 -16.58 9.28 1.20
CA SER A 116 -17.99 9.65 1.33
C SER A 116 -18.62 8.86 2.49
N ILE A 117 -18.09 9.02 3.71
CA ILE A 117 -18.74 8.52 4.90
C ILE A 117 -19.84 9.54 5.22
N PRO A 118 -21.12 9.13 5.23
CA PRO A 118 -22.20 10.02 5.62
C PRO A 118 -21.90 10.63 7.00
N PRO A 119 -22.07 11.95 7.20
CA PRO A 119 -21.69 12.63 8.44
C PRO A 119 -22.34 12.02 9.68
N GLU A 120 -23.45 11.29 9.52
CA GLU A 120 -24.17 10.59 10.58
C GLU A 120 -23.44 9.35 11.11
N ALA A 121 -22.47 8.80 10.36
CA ALA A 121 -21.67 7.63 10.74
C ALA A 121 -20.28 8.00 11.29
N LEU A 122 -19.96 9.30 11.38
CA LEU A 122 -18.67 9.76 11.91
C LEU A 122 -18.74 9.94 13.44
N PRO A 123 -17.93 9.19 14.22
CA PRO A 123 -17.79 9.45 15.66
C PRO A 123 -17.16 10.83 15.90
N ALA A 124 -17.33 11.38 17.11
CA ALA A 124 -16.82 12.69 17.52
C ALA A 124 -15.31 12.86 17.26
N ASP A 125 -14.87 14.09 17.01
CA ASP A 125 -13.54 14.43 16.45
C ASP A 125 -12.35 13.84 17.23
N GLU A 126 -12.43 13.75 18.55
CA GLU A 126 -11.35 13.22 19.40
C GLU A 126 -11.13 11.71 19.23
N GLU A 127 -12.16 10.97 18.81
CA GLU A 127 -12.07 9.53 18.55
C GLU A 127 -11.52 9.20 17.15
N ARG A 128 -11.42 10.20 16.26
CA ARG A 128 -10.92 10.01 14.88
C ARG A 128 -9.40 9.86 14.85
N GLU A 129 -8.67 10.61 15.68
CA GLU A 129 -7.19 10.58 15.70
C GLU A 129 -6.63 9.23 16.16
N HIS A 130 -7.38 8.48 16.96
CA HIS A 130 -6.99 7.15 17.45
C HIS A 130 -7.36 5.99 16.50
N ARG A 131 -8.20 6.22 15.50
CA ARG A 131 -8.60 5.18 14.54
C ARG A 131 -7.50 4.96 13.50
N GLU A 132 -7.20 3.72 13.21
CA GLU A 132 -6.16 3.34 12.25
C GLU A 132 -6.42 3.87 10.83
N TRP A 133 -7.68 4.16 10.50
CA TRP A 133 -8.08 4.86 9.27
C TRP A 133 -7.43 6.25 9.14
N TRP A 134 -7.30 6.98 10.25
CA TRP A 134 -6.66 8.29 10.25
C TRP A 134 -5.16 8.18 9.96
N LYS A 135 -4.50 7.12 10.45
CA LYS A 135 -3.11 6.80 10.11
C LYS A 135 -2.93 6.46 8.64
N ALA A 136 -3.91 5.81 8.01
CA ALA A 136 -3.87 5.52 6.58
C ALA A 136 -4.10 6.79 5.72
N LYS A 137 -4.90 7.74 6.20
CA LYS A 137 -5.18 8.99 5.49
C LYS A 137 -4.02 10.01 5.56
N LYS A 138 -3.27 10.03 6.67
CA LYS A 138 -2.20 10.99 6.93
C LYS A 138 -0.89 10.62 6.24
#